data_AF-A0A1S8GPM3-F1
#
_entry.id   AF-A0A1S8GPM3-F1
#
_cell.length_a   1.000
_cell.length_b   1.000
_cell.length_c   1.000
_cell.angle_alpha   90.00
_cell.angle_beta   90.00
_cell.angle_gamma   90.00
#
_symmetry.space_group_name_H-M   'P 1'
#
loop_
_entity.id
_entity.type
_entity.pdbx_description
1 polymer ?
#
loop_
_entity_poly.entity_id
_entity_poly.type
_entity_poly.pdbx_seq_one_letter_code
_entity_poly.pdbx_strand_id
1 'polypeptide(L)'
;MRPAATVMALSGLALITPAGANTAKHSAHRHHASQSSGTIPVELKSQPGTELDNAARSLNTDLLEDATRHNEQPIVLTGTAKLAPKQKGTILFVQLQSYRLCGSAGCTTSIYRKNGDKWDTLLDSVNGTIRIARQRHNGMADIVVDGNDRWVFDGQKYQDTLNSP
;
A
#
# COMPACT_ATOMS: atom_id res chain seq x y z
N MET A 1 79.55 12.12 -4.76
CA MET A 1 79.93 11.08 -3.78
C MET A 1 78.72 10.82 -2.87
N ARG A 2 78.24 9.57 -2.80
CA ARG A 2 77.22 9.08 -1.82
C ARG A 2 77.97 8.75 -0.51
N PRO A 3 77.37 8.79 0.71
CA PRO A 3 76.36 7.81 1.18
C PRO A 3 75.15 8.49 1.86
N ALA A 4 73.91 7.98 1.75
CA ALA A 4 73.30 6.83 2.44
C ALA A 4 73.01 7.06 3.94
N ALA A 5 71.72 7.09 4.30
CA ALA A 5 71.20 6.42 5.50
C ALA A 5 69.66 6.47 5.51
N THR A 6 69.07 5.33 5.14
CA THR A 6 67.69 4.92 5.41
C THR A 6 67.50 4.73 6.91
N VAL A 7 66.43 5.27 7.50
CA VAL A 7 65.86 4.71 8.74
C VAL A 7 64.33 4.73 8.64
N MET A 8 63.77 3.52 8.60
CA MET A 8 62.36 3.23 8.86
C MET A 8 62.05 3.47 10.34
N ALA A 9 60.87 3.98 10.65
CA ALA A 9 60.17 3.62 11.88
C ALA A 9 58.65 3.67 11.66
N LEU A 10 58.08 2.50 11.37
CA LEU A 10 56.69 2.17 11.64
C LEU A 10 56.51 1.84 13.13
N SER A 11 55.27 1.96 13.61
CA SER A 11 54.69 1.56 14.92
C SER A 11 54.45 2.76 15.84
N GLY A 12 53.23 3.18 16.19
CA GLY A 12 51.96 2.47 16.26
C GLY A 12 51.70 2.04 17.69
N LEU A 13 50.98 2.84 18.48
CA LEU A 13 50.22 2.43 19.68
C LEU A 13 49.40 3.62 20.19
N ALA A 14 48.19 3.78 19.64
CA ALA A 14 47.15 4.57 20.27
C ALA A 14 46.30 3.62 21.12
N LEU A 15 46.27 3.87 22.44
CA LEU A 15 45.42 3.19 23.40
C LEU A 15 43.96 3.60 23.13
N ILE A 16 43.19 2.71 22.53
CA ILE A 16 41.75 2.89 22.33
C ILE A 16 41.06 2.33 23.58
N THR A 17 40.38 3.21 24.31
CA THR A 17 39.45 2.88 25.39
C THR A 17 38.37 1.91 24.91
N PRO A 18 37.97 0.88 25.67
CA PRO A 18 36.78 0.11 25.34
C PRO A 18 35.55 0.99 25.57
N ALA A 19 35.05 1.64 24.52
CA ALA A 19 33.68 2.11 24.49
C ALA A 19 32.81 0.85 24.54
N GLY A 20 32.05 0.69 25.63
CA GLY A 20 31.08 -0.38 25.77
C GLY A 20 30.17 -0.39 24.55
N ALA A 21 30.29 -1.43 23.73
CA ALA A 21 29.31 -1.74 22.72
C ALA A 21 28.03 -2.14 23.45
N ASN A 22 27.19 -1.14 23.74
CA ASN A 22 25.77 -1.38 23.88
C ASN A 22 25.36 -1.95 22.52
N THR A 23 25.24 -3.28 22.46
CA THR A 23 24.49 -3.97 21.42
C THR A 23 23.09 -3.40 21.50
N ALA A 24 22.86 -2.30 20.78
CA ALA A 24 21.55 -1.86 20.38
C ALA A 24 21.02 -3.04 19.58
N LYS A 25 20.28 -3.91 20.29
CA LYS A 25 19.34 -4.82 19.68
C LYS A 25 18.53 -3.91 18.78
N HIS A 26 18.83 -3.93 17.48
CA HIS A 26 17.91 -3.48 16.47
C HIS A 26 16.68 -4.33 16.73
N SER A 27 15.79 -3.74 17.52
CA SER A 27 14.49 -4.29 17.81
C SER A 27 13.87 -4.33 16.44
N ALA A 28 13.87 -5.53 15.85
CA ALA A 28 13.07 -5.86 14.71
C ALA A 28 11.75 -5.15 14.93
N HIS A 29 11.40 -4.28 13.98
CA HIS A 29 10.21 -3.44 14.02
C HIS A 29 9.11 -4.26 14.68
N ARG A 30 8.78 -3.88 15.92
CA ARG A 30 7.60 -4.40 16.58
C ARG A 30 6.51 -4.00 15.62
N HIS A 31 5.97 -4.97 14.88
CA HIS A 31 4.65 -4.85 14.31
C HIS A 31 3.81 -4.39 15.47
N HIS A 32 3.47 -3.10 15.48
CA HIS A 32 2.43 -2.62 16.35
C HIS A 32 1.22 -3.45 15.96
N ALA A 33 0.94 -4.46 16.77
CA ALA A 33 -0.37 -5.04 16.88
C ALA A 33 -1.27 -3.90 17.37
N SER A 34 -1.61 -2.98 16.47
CA SER A 34 -2.66 -2.01 16.67
C SER A 34 -3.94 -2.84 16.77
N GLN A 35 -4.36 -3.07 18.01
CA GLN A 35 -5.70 -3.48 18.44
C GLN A 35 -6.69 -3.63 17.28
N SER A 36 -6.78 -4.83 16.71
CA SER A 36 -7.83 -5.15 15.75
C SER A 36 -9.12 -5.45 16.51
N SER A 37 -9.84 -4.40 16.89
CA SER A 37 -11.22 -4.53 17.37
C SER A 37 -12.16 -3.70 16.50
N GLY A 38 -12.13 -3.89 15.17
CA GLY A 38 -13.18 -3.30 14.33
C GLY A 38 -13.04 -3.36 12.81
N THR A 39 -11.89 -3.78 12.27
CA THR A 39 -11.64 -3.76 10.82
C THR A 39 -11.11 -5.10 10.31
N ILE A 40 -11.41 -5.45 9.05
CA ILE A 40 -10.97 -6.68 8.38
C ILE A 40 -10.15 -6.28 7.14
N PRO A 41 -8.93 -6.82 6.93
CA PRO A 41 -8.16 -6.53 5.72
C PRO A 41 -8.85 -7.11 4.48
N VAL A 42 -8.69 -6.45 3.33
CA VAL A 42 -9.10 -7.02 2.04
C VAL A 42 -7.97 -7.90 1.51
N GLU A 43 -8.29 -9.15 1.19
CA GLU A 43 -7.33 -10.06 0.55
C GLU A 43 -7.21 -9.71 -0.93
N LEU A 44 -5.98 -9.35 -1.34
CA LEU A 44 -5.63 -9.02 -2.71
C LEU A 44 -4.64 -10.03 -3.25
N LYS A 45 -4.84 -10.49 -4.49
CA LYS A 45 -3.96 -11.44 -5.15
C LYS A 45 -3.78 -11.13 -6.62
N SER A 46 -2.63 -11.50 -7.17
CA SER A 46 -2.41 -11.51 -8.61
C SER A 46 -3.17 -12.69 -9.21
N GLN A 47 -3.99 -12.42 -10.22
CA GLN A 47 -4.74 -13.46 -10.93
C GLN A 47 -4.87 -13.14 -12.43
N PRO A 48 -3.73 -13.11 -13.16
CA PRO A 48 -3.68 -12.66 -14.55
C PRO A 48 -4.66 -13.41 -15.46
N GLY A 49 -5.35 -12.69 -16.34
CA GLY A 49 -6.25 -13.26 -17.34
C GLY A 49 -7.62 -13.73 -16.84
N THR A 50 -7.88 -13.66 -15.52
CA THR A 50 -9.23 -13.86 -14.98
C THR A 50 -10.15 -12.69 -15.33
N GLU A 51 -11.47 -12.89 -15.24
CA GLU A 51 -12.45 -11.82 -15.48
C GLU A 51 -12.21 -10.60 -14.58
N LEU A 52 -11.82 -10.80 -13.31
CA LEU A 52 -11.54 -9.72 -12.38
C LEU A 52 -10.26 -8.97 -12.74
N ASP A 53 -9.20 -9.67 -13.19
CA ASP A 53 -7.97 -9.03 -13.66
C ASP A 53 -8.21 -8.25 -14.95
N ASN A 54 -8.95 -8.81 -15.91
CA ASN A 54 -9.30 -8.12 -17.15
C ASN A 54 -10.15 -6.86 -16.88
N ALA A 55 -11.14 -6.96 -15.99
CA ALA A 55 -11.93 -5.81 -15.54
C ALA A 55 -11.02 -4.77 -14.86
N ALA A 56 -10.14 -5.18 -13.95
CA ALA A 56 -9.22 -4.29 -13.28
C ALA A 56 -8.29 -3.54 -14.27
N ARG A 57 -7.73 -4.24 -15.26
CA ARG A 57 -6.89 -3.61 -16.30
C ARG A 57 -7.67 -2.62 -17.15
N SER A 58 -8.89 -2.99 -17.56
CA SER A 58 -9.76 -2.11 -18.33
C SER A 58 -10.17 -0.87 -17.54
N LEU A 59 -10.44 -1.00 -16.24
CA LEU A 59 -10.88 0.11 -15.40
C LEU A 59 -9.74 1.06 -15.02
N ASN A 60 -8.49 0.61 -15.10
CA ASN A 60 -7.32 1.39 -14.72
C ASN A 60 -6.36 1.59 -15.90
N THR A 61 -6.87 1.60 -17.13
CA THR A 61 -6.05 1.66 -18.35
C THR A 61 -5.14 2.89 -18.34
N ASP A 62 -5.64 4.06 -17.97
CA ASP A 62 -4.86 5.30 -17.94
C ASP A 62 -3.62 5.21 -17.02
N LEU A 63 -3.78 4.61 -15.82
CA LEU A 63 -2.68 4.42 -14.88
C LEU A 63 -1.66 3.38 -15.38
N LEU A 64 -2.15 2.32 -16.02
CA LEU A 64 -1.31 1.27 -16.59
C LEU A 64 -0.54 1.78 -17.82
N GLU A 65 -1.17 2.57 -18.67
CA GLU A 65 -0.54 3.21 -19.81
C GLU A 65 0.49 4.24 -19.36
N ASP A 66 0.19 5.06 -18.35
CA ASP A 66 1.18 5.98 -17.78
C ASP A 66 2.42 5.24 -17.28
N ALA A 67 2.23 4.20 -16.46
CA ALA A 67 3.33 3.38 -15.97
C ALA A 67 4.14 2.73 -17.12
N THR A 68 3.44 2.25 -18.16
CA THR A 68 4.08 1.65 -19.35
C THR A 68 4.92 2.67 -20.12
N ARG A 69 4.47 3.93 -20.26
CA ARG A 69 5.27 5.01 -20.87
C ARG A 69 6.55 5.30 -20.08
N HIS A 70 6.58 4.94 -18.81
CA HIS A 70 7.74 5.02 -17.94
C HIS A 70 8.54 3.70 -17.83
N ASN A 71 8.31 2.74 -18.74
CA ASN A 71 8.97 1.43 -18.78
C ASN A 71 8.68 0.55 -17.55
N GLU A 72 7.54 0.75 -16.90
CA GLU A 72 7.09 -0.10 -15.80
C GLU A 72 6.08 -1.14 -16.29
N GLN A 73 6.05 -2.29 -15.62
CA GLN A 73 5.03 -3.32 -15.81
C GLN A 73 4.32 -3.55 -14.47
N PRO A 74 3.24 -2.80 -14.19
CA PRO A 74 2.55 -2.91 -12.90
C PRO A 74 1.96 -4.31 -12.66
N ILE A 75 2.16 -4.83 -11.45
CA ILE A 75 1.41 -6.01 -10.99
C ILE A 75 0.01 -5.54 -10.60
N VAL A 76 -1.00 -6.21 -11.17
CA VAL A 76 -2.40 -5.96 -10.85
C VAL A 76 -2.84 -6.98 -9.81
N LEU A 77 -3.15 -6.50 -8.60
CA LEU A 77 -3.76 -7.30 -7.55
C LEU A 77 -5.25 -7.00 -7.48
N THR A 78 -6.05 -8.04 -7.32
CA THR A 78 -7.49 -7.90 -7.22
C THR A 78 -8.05 -8.70 -6.05
N GLY A 79 -9.16 -8.23 -5.52
CA GLY A 79 -9.90 -8.88 -4.44
C GLY A 79 -11.37 -8.50 -4.47
N THR A 80 -12.20 -9.24 -3.75
CA THR A 80 -13.62 -8.91 -3.59
C THR A 80 -14.01 -9.02 -2.13
N ALA A 81 -14.97 -8.20 -1.71
CA ALA A 81 -15.52 -8.26 -0.37
C ALA A 81 -16.98 -7.79 -0.34
N LYS A 82 -17.68 -8.09 0.76
CA LYS A 82 -19.00 -7.53 1.04
C LYS A 82 -18.86 -6.28 1.89
N LEU A 83 -19.38 -5.16 1.37
CA LEU A 83 -19.47 -3.88 2.08
C LEU A 83 -20.88 -3.67 2.67
N ALA A 84 -21.90 -4.28 2.07
CA ALA A 84 -23.28 -4.23 2.56
C ALA A 84 -23.80 -5.63 2.96
N PRO A 85 -24.69 -5.75 3.97
CA PRO A 85 -25.31 -7.03 4.32
C PRO A 85 -26.10 -7.66 3.17
N LYS A 86 -26.81 -6.83 2.39
CA LYS A 86 -27.57 -7.21 1.20
C LYS A 86 -26.93 -6.61 -0.06
N GLN A 87 -25.64 -6.85 -0.25
CA GLN A 87 -24.91 -6.34 -1.41
C GLN A 87 -25.47 -6.91 -2.71
N LYS A 88 -25.82 -6.02 -3.63
CA LYS A 88 -26.10 -6.35 -5.03
C LYS A 88 -24.85 -6.06 -5.85
N GLY A 89 -24.45 -7.02 -6.67
CA GLY A 89 -23.25 -6.88 -7.49
C GLY A 89 -21.93 -7.16 -6.75
N THR A 90 -20.87 -7.19 -7.55
CA THR A 90 -19.51 -7.45 -7.09
C THR A 90 -18.85 -6.14 -6.71
N ILE A 91 -18.19 -6.10 -5.54
CA ILE A 91 -17.24 -5.06 -5.22
C ILE A 91 -15.86 -5.58 -5.56
N LEU A 92 -15.17 -4.88 -6.45
CA LEU A 92 -13.82 -5.18 -6.90
C LEU A 92 -12.86 -4.18 -6.27
N PHE A 93 -11.88 -4.69 -5.54
CA PHE A 93 -10.74 -3.94 -5.06
C PHE A 93 -9.58 -4.20 -6.03
N VAL A 94 -8.92 -3.15 -6.48
CA VAL A 94 -7.78 -3.22 -7.40
C VAL A 94 -6.63 -2.48 -6.77
N GLN A 95 -5.47 -3.11 -6.66
CA GLN A 95 -4.22 -2.44 -6.31
C GLN A 95 -3.21 -2.63 -7.44
N LEU A 96 -2.59 -1.53 -7.85
CA LEU A 96 -1.57 -1.52 -8.88
C LEU A 96 -0.20 -1.33 -8.24
N GLN A 97 0.69 -2.31 -8.40
CA GLN A 97 2.01 -2.28 -7.78
C GLN A 97 3.07 -2.00 -8.84
N SER A 98 3.63 -0.81 -8.79
CA SER A 98 4.77 -0.38 -9.59
C SER A 98 5.52 0.74 -8.85
N TYR A 99 6.72 1.11 -9.31
CA TYR A 99 7.51 2.13 -8.62
C TYR A 99 6.79 3.48 -8.56
N ARG A 100 6.15 3.91 -9.66
CA ARG A 100 5.41 5.19 -9.71
C ARG A 100 4.04 5.15 -9.05
N LEU A 101 3.39 3.99 -9.04
CA LEU A 101 2.06 3.82 -8.45
C LEU A 101 2.12 3.55 -6.96
N CYS A 102 3.32 3.42 -6.36
CA CYS A 102 3.51 3.20 -4.93
C CYS A 102 4.33 4.33 -4.29
N GLY A 103 3.80 4.87 -3.19
CA GLY A 103 4.49 5.86 -2.35
C GLY A 103 4.73 5.34 -0.94
N SER A 104 5.06 6.24 -0.01
CA SER A 104 5.29 5.90 1.40
C SER A 104 4.06 5.34 2.12
N ALA A 105 2.86 5.76 1.71
CA ALA A 105 1.59 5.25 2.22
C ALA A 105 1.21 3.89 1.60
N GLY A 106 1.88 3.47 0.52
CA GLY A 106 1.63 2.24 -0.22
C GLY A 106 1.20 2.47 -1.66
N CYS A 107 0.68 1.42 -2.27
CA CYS A 107 0.33 1.39 -3.69
C CYS A 107 -1.07 1.91 -3.98
N THR A 108 -1.23 2.44 -5.19
CA THR A 108 -2.48 2.97 -5.72
C THR A 108 -3.54 1.89 -5.68
N THR A 109 -4.66 2.18 -5.02
CA THR A 109 -5.75 1.25 -4.79
C THR A 109 -7.08 1.92 -5.10
N SER A 110 -7.92 1.22 -5.87
CA SER A 110 -9.24 1.69 -6.31
C SER A 110 -10.30 0.65 -5.96
N ILE A 111 -11.55 1.11 -5.79
CA ILE A 111 -12.71 0.27 -5.47
C ILE A 111 -13.80 0.53 -6.49
N TYR A 112 -14.31 -0.54 -7.09
CA TYR A 112 -15.35 -0.51 -8.10
C TYR A 112 -16.55 -1.36 -7.70
N ARG A 113 -17.74 -1.00 -8.17
CA ARG A 113 -18.97 -1.77 -8.00
C ARG A 113 -19.51 -2.18 -9.36
N LYS A 114 -19.78 -3.48 -9.54
CA LYS A 114 -20.47 -3.99 -10.72
C LYS A 114 -21.97 -3.75 -10.59
N ASN A 115 -22.53 -2.97 -11.52
CA ASN A 115 -23.94 -2.65 -11.65
C ASN A 115 -24.45 -3.12 -13.03
N GLY A 116 -25.00 -4.34 -13.07
CA GLY A 116 -25.28 -5.01 -14.35
C GLY A 116 -23.97 -5.29 -15.10
N ASP A 117 -23.88 -4.79 -16.33
CA ASP A 117 -22.68 -4.94 -17.17
C ASP A 117 -21.70 -3.76 -17.03
N LYS A 118 -22.01 -2.76 -16.19
CA LYS A 118 -21.18 -1.59 -15.96
C LYS A 118 -20.45 -1.65 -14.62
N TRP A 119 -19.35 -0.93 -14.54
CA TRP A 119 -18.59 -0.72 -13.31
C TRP A 119 -18.67 0.75 -12.92
N ASP A 120 -19.08 1.01 -11.68
CA ASP A 120 -19.02 2.33 -11.08
C ASP A 120 -17.79 2.43 -10.20
N THR A 121 -17.06 3.54 -10.29
CA THR A 121 -15.97 3.86 -9.35
C THR A 121 -16.56 4.31 -8.02
N LEU A 122 -16.23 3.59 -6.94
CA LEU A 122 -16.62 3.96 -5.58
C LEU A 122 -15.53 4.71 -4.84
N LEU A 123 -14.27 4.37 -5.10
CA LEU A 123 -13.09 5.01 -4.56
C LEU A 123 -12.01 4.99 -5.65
N ASP A 124 -11.44 6.15 -5.95
CA ASP A 124 -10.47 6.29 -7.02
C ASP A 124 -9.07 6.55 -6.46
N SER A 125 -8.15 5.62 -6.73
CA SER A 125 -6.70 5.84 -6.69
C SER A 125 -6.14 6.43 -5.39
N VAL A 126 -6.49 5.81 -4.25
CA VAL A 126 -5.87 6.16 -2.96
C VAL A 126 -4.59 5.34 -2.73
N ASN A 127 -3.63 5.89 -2.00
CA ASN A 127 -2.42 5.16 -1.65
C ASN A 127 -2.57 4.49 -0.28
N GLY A 128 -2.49 3.16 -0.27
CA GLY A 128 -2.28 2.40 0.95
C GLY A 128 -3.11 1.14 1.10
N THR A 129 -2.97 0.50 2.25
CA THR A 129 -3.66 -0.75 2.53
C THR A 129 -5.13 -0.48 2.86
N ILE A 130 -6.01 -1.34 2.34
CA ILE A 130 -7.45 -1.20 2.53
C ILE A 130 -7.95 -2.18 3.59
N ARG A 131 -8.71 -1.64 4.54
CA ARG A 131 -9.44 -2.42 5.53
C ARG A 131 -10.90 -2.00 5.57
N ILE A 132 -11.78 -2.95 5.83
CA ILE A 132 -13.22 -2.75 5.91
C ILE A 132 -13.61 -2.60 7.36
N ALA A 133 -14.24 -1.49 7.72
CA ALA A 133 -14.76 -1.25 9.07
C ALA A 133 -16.08 -1.97 9.33
N ARG A 134 -16.38 -2.21 10.61
CA ARG A 134 -17.71 -2.69 11.02
C ARG A 134 -18.80 -1.63 10.87
N GLN A 135 -18.47 -0.36 11.10
CA GLN A 135 -19.42 0.75 10.96
C GLN A 135 -19.79 0.95 9.48
N ARG A 136 -21.01 1.43 9.26
CA ARG A 136 -21.58 1.65 7.95
C ARG A 136 -22.20 3.03 7.87
N HIS A 137 -22.14 3.62 6.69
CA HIS A 137 -22.91 4.79 6.31
C HIS A 137 -23.56 4.54 4.96
N ASN A 138 -24.79 5.03 4.79
CA ASN A 138 -25.57 4.82 3.57
C ASN A 138 -25.61 3.36 3.09
N GLY A 139 -25.63 2.43 4.06
CA GLY A 139 -25.75 0.99 3.82
C GLY A 139 -24.43 0.26 3.48
N MET A 140 -23.31 0.96 3.30
CA MET A 140 -22.00 0.37 3.01
C MET A 140 -21.03 0.53 4.17
N ALA A 141 -20.18 -0.47 4.38
CA ALA A 141 -19.09 -0.42 5.35
C ALA A 141 -18.10 0.69 5.03
N ASP A 142 -17.63 1.37 6.06
CA ASP A 142 -16.59 2.37 5.87
C ASP A 142 -15.28 1.70 5.48
N ILE A 143 -14.47 2.44 4.74
CA ILE A 143 -13.14 2.01 4.32
C ILE A 143 -12.12 2.71 5.20
N VAL A 144 -11.12 1.97 5.65
CA VAL A 144 -9.95 2.51 6.33
C VAL A 144 -8.75 2.30 5.42
N VAL A 145 -8.15 3.40 5.00
CA VAL A 145 -6.95 3.48 4.18
C VAL A 145 -5.77 3.73 5.11
N ASP A 146 -4.68 2.99 4.92
CA ASP A 146 -3.42 3.13 5.69
C ASP A 146 -3.59 3.14 7.23
N GLY A 147 -4.63 2.46 7.72
CA GLY A 147 -4.86 2.19 9.14
C GLY A 147 -5.59 3.28 9.93
N ASN A 148 -5.58 4.55 9.49
CA ASN A 148 -6.21 5.65 10.22
C ASN A 148 -7.10 6.56 9.36
N ASP A 149 -6.93 6.57 8.05
CA ASP A 149 -7.68 7.43 7.15
C ASP A 149 -9.03 6.78 6.83
N ARG A 150 -10.11 7.39 7.32
CA ARG A 150 -11.44 6.82 7.23
C ARG A 150 -12.24 7.48 6.12
N TRP A 151 -12.78 6.62 5.27
CA TRP A 151 -13.60 6.98 4.14
C TRP A 151 -15.01 6.47 4.32
N VAL A 152 -15.98 7.38 4.18
CA VAL A 152 -17.40 7.16 4.45
C VAL A 152 -18.18 7.21 3.15
N PHE A 153 -19.09 6.25 2.97
CA PHE A 153 -19.91 6.19 1.77
C PHE A 153 -21.03 7.24 1.81
N ASP A 154 -21.11 8.11 0.80
CA ASP A 154 -22.12 9.20 0.71
C ASP A 154 -23.44 8.78 0.03
N GLY A 155 -23.52 7.53 -0.46
CA GLY A 155 -24.62 7.03 -1.28
C GLY A 155 -24.25 6.79 -2.75
N GLN A 156 -23.16 7.41 -3.21
CA GLN A 156 -22.61 7.24 -4.55
C GLN A 156 -21.15 6.77 -4.53
N LYS A 157 -20.29 7.40 -3.72
CA LYS A 157 -18.86 7.14 -3.60
C LYS A 157 -18.37 7.31 -2.16
N TYR A 158 -17.14 6.88 -1.92
CA TYR A 158 -16.45 7.10 -0.65
C TYR A 158 -15.86 8.51 -0.62
N GLN A 159 -16.08 9.21 0.50
CA GLN A 159 -15.50 10.51 0.80
C GLN A 159 -14.56 10.40 1.99
N ASP A 160 -13.46 11.13 1.92
CA ASP A 160 -12.57 11.34 3.06
C ASP A 160 -13.32 12.11 4.17
N THR A 161 -13.21 11.60 5.40
CA THR A 161 -13.82 12.23 6.57
C THR A 161 -13.01 13.40 7.13
N LEU A 162 -11.72 13.51 6.80
CA LEU A 162 -10.86 14.63 7.20
C LEU A 162 -11.17 15.91 6.39
N ASN A 163 -11.85 15.76 5.25
CA ASN A 163 -12.22 16.85 4.34
C ASN A 163 -13.75 17.05 4.23
N SER A 164 -14.55 16.42 5.09
CA SER A 164 -16.00 16.68 5.16
C SER A 164 -16.27 17.98 5.95
N PRO A 165 -17.14 18.89 5.46
CA PRO A 165 -17.44 20.17 6.12
C PRO A 165 -17.98 20.04 7.55
#